data_AF-A0A139NAH5-F1
#
_entry.id   AF-A0A139NAH5-F1
#
_cell.length_a   1.000
_cell.length_b   1.000
_cell.length_c   1.000
_cell.angle_alpha   90.00
_cell.angle_beta   90.00
_cell.angle_gamma   90.00
#
_symmetry.space_group_name_H-M   'P 1'
#
loop_
_entity.id
_entity.type
_entity.pdbx_description
1 polymer ?
#
loop_
_entity_poly.entity_id
_entity_poly.type
_entity_poly.pdbx_seq_one_letter_code
_entity_poly.pdbx_strand_id
1 'polypeptide(L)'
;MEKFYHSLTLLFLSRQGYWSDSKEVQGVSLTQLTYKYLLSSLGLIFLFAIAKEEVYSILKNYRMWNLLSYFELAQLLVPAILVLGIVYENIYVLTTKTMSTMKLFFNISDKEFFGILLVKNFIIVSPLLVIISFYNIVLGSFSSLLILLLNGVVYFSNIRLFSLKHKTSYNLSYIFSVMDIWVFLKTLLAPVFSTIVFMFMLVFVPQLLKIEITHNIDILSTALFSGTVFFGSRGLNFYFLSLNKDLPYLQAIQIDLKNFIKVRVGFLSIISWGLPAVSITIFLWYVQYSILQISIFLLGMLFAYLLCQSTQFIEALIFKQYEFKDAKELDAFSLPIKTRVILYFVRLIPVLVVLLFNQIRGIDFMVLALLNAVYITAIFYTSYRYMLSNIIKGENRVHFIY
;
A
#
# COMPACT_ATOMS: atom_id res chain seq x y z
N MET A 1 2.81 9.57 -36.80
CA MET A 1 2.46 8.23 -36.29
C MET A 1 3.55 7.63 -35.42
N GLU A 2 4.81 7.60 -35.86
CA GLU A 2 5.95 7.09 -35.05
C GLU A 2 6.11 7.82 -33.72
N LYS A 3 6.10 9.15 -33.72
CA LYS A 3 6.15 9.98 -32.50
C LYS A 3 5.09 9.55 -31.48
N PHE A 4 3.83 9.42 -31.92
CA PHE A 4 2.71 8.99 -31.08
C PHE A 4 2.93 7.57 -30.52
N TYR A 5 3.36 6.63 -31.37
CA TYR A 5 3.62 5.25 -30.98
C TYR A 5 4.73 5.15 -29.93
N HIS A 6 5.86 5.84 -30.11
CA HIS A 6 6.96 5.86 -29.14
C HIS A 6 6.55 6.50 -27.82
N SER A 7 5.81 7.62 -27.87
CA SER A 7 5.32 8.28 -26.67
C SER A 7 4.35 7.41 -25.87
N LEU A 8 3.44 6.71 -26.55
CA LEU A 8 2.53 5.77 -25.90
C LEU A 8 3.28 4.58 -25.31
N THR A 9 4.27 4.04 -26.02
CA THR A 9 5.13 2.93 -25.55
C THR A 9 5.86 3.32 -24.26
N LEU A 10 6.43 4.52 -24.21
CA LEU A 10 7.11 5.05 -23.02
C LEU A 10 6.19 5.21 -21.82
N LEU A 11 4.93 5.64 -22.02
CA LEU A 11 3.96 5.74 -20.93
C LEU A 11 3.56 4.37 -20.36
N PHE A 12 3.54 3.32 -21.19
CA PHE A 12 3.32 1.96 -20.70
C PHE A 12 4.56 1.35 -20.05
N LEU A 13 5.76 1.67 -20.55
CA LEU A 13 7.03 1.26 -19.94
C LEU A 13 7.24 1.89 -18.56
N SER A 14 6.98 3.20 -18.42
CA SER A 14 7.10 3.89 -17.14
C SER A 14 6.19 3.28 -16.07
N ARG A 15 4.99 2.85 -16.48
CA ARG A 15 4.03 2.16 -15.62
C ARG A 15 4.50 0.78 -15.15
N GLN A 16 5.30 0.07 -15.94
CA GLN A 16 5.84 -1.24 -15.55
C GLN A 16 7.01 -1.13 -14.57
N GLY A 17 7.56 0.07 -14.35
CA GLY A 17 8.71 0.26 -13.47
C GLY A 17 9.92 -0.51 -13.98
N TYR A 18 10.38 -0.21 -15.21
CA TYR A 18 11.57 -0.83 -15.75
C TYR A 18 12.81 -0.40 -14.96
N TRP A 19 13.24 -1.27 -14.04
CA TRP A 19 14.50 -1.20 -13.30
C TRP A 19 15.24 -2.52 -13.54
N SER A 20 15.80 -2.65 -14.74
CA SER A 20 16.72 -3.73 -15.06
C SER A 20 18.13 -3.21 -14.85
N ASP A 21 18.86 -3.77 -13.89
CA ASP A 21 20.30 -3.53 -13.70
C ASP A 21 21.15 -4.13 -14.85
N SER A 22 20.52 -4.78 -15.83
CA SER A 22 21.22 -5.27 -17.01
C SER A 22 21.58 -4.11 -17.94
N LYS A 23 22.81 -4.13 -18.47
CA LYS A 23 23.36 -3.10 -19.38
C LYS A 23 22.60 -3.00 -20.72
N GLU A 24 21.66 -3.90 -20.99
CA GLU A 24 20.90 -3.97 -22.24
C GLU A 24 19.41 -4.05 -21.94
N VAL A 25 18.73 -2.90 -21.96
CA VAL A 25 17.26 -2.86 -21.94
C VAL A 25 16.76 -3.40 -23.27
N GLN A 26 16.25 -4.63 -23.29
CA GLN A 26 15.60 -5.19 -24.48
C GLN A 26 14.37 -4.34 -24.83
N GLY A 27 14.29 -3.88 -26.07
CA GLY A 27 13.19 -3.07 -26.56
C GLY A 27 11.86 -3.83 -26.49
N VAL A 28 10.91 -3.33 -25.71
CA VAL A 28 9.56 -3.89 -25.63
C VAL A 28 8.65 -3.16 -26.61
N SER A 29 7.90 -3.94 -27.40
CA SER A 29 6.92 -3.38 -28.32
C SER A 29 5.64 -2.94 -27.61
N LEU A 30 4.92 -1.95 -28.15
CA LEU A 30 3.65 -1.49 -27.59
C LEU A 30 2.61 -2.62 -27.50
N THR A 31 2.61 -3.52 -28.47
CA THR A 31 1.72 -4.69 -28.50
C THR A 31 1.95 -5.59 -27.29
N GLN A 32 3.21 -5.89 -26.97
CA GLN A 32 3.58 -6.66 -25.77
C GLN A 32 3.19 -5.95 -24.45
N LEU A 33 3.14 -4.62 -24.43
CA LEU A 33 2.71 -3.87 -23.25
C LEU A 33 1.19 -3.81 -23.09
N THR A 34 0.44 -3.90 -24.19
CA THR A 34 -1.01 -3.63 -24.21
C THR A 34 -1.89 -4.87 -24.39
N TYR A 35 -1.34 -5.99 -24.87
CA TYR A 35 -2.13 -7.18 -25.24
C TYR A 35 -3.01 -7.70 -24.10
N LYS A 36 -2.56 -7.62 -22.84
CA LYS A 36 -3.32 -8.13 -21.69
C LYS A 36 -4.67 -7.43 -21.57
N TYR A 37 -4.70 -6.11 -21.76
CA TYR A 37 -5.94 -5.33 -21.71
C TYR A 37 -6.84 -5.68 -22.90
N LEU A 38 -6.29 -5.65 -24.12
CA LEU A 38 -7.06 -5.89 -25.34
C LEU A 38 -7.62 -7.32 -25.41
N LEU A 39 -6.81 -8.34 -25.10
CA LEU A 39 -7.26 -9.73 -25.05
C LEU A 39 -8.29 -9.97 -23.94
N SER A 40 -8.11 -9.36 -22.77
CA SER A 40 -9.11 -9.47 -21.70
C SER A 40 -10.44 -8.85 -22.10
N SER A 41 -10.41 -7.68 -22.75
CA SER A 41 -11.60 -7.02 -23.31
C SER A 41 -12.29 -7.90 -24.35
N LEU A 42 -11.54 -8.47 -25.30
CA LEU A 42 -12.07 -9.39 -26.31
C LEU A 42 -12.66 -10.65 -25.67
N GLY A 43 -11.94 -11.26 -24.73
CA GLY A 43 -12.41 -12.44 -23.99
C GLY A 43 -13.70 -12.17 -23.22
N LEU A 44 -13.82 -11.01 -22.58
CA LEU A 44 -15.05 -10.58 -21.91
C LEU A 44 -16.20 -10.38 -22.90
N ILE A 45 -15.96 -9.76 -24.06
CA ILE A 45 -16.96 -9.61 -25.12
C ILE A 45 -17.48 -11.00 -25.56
N PHE A 46 -16.59 -11.96 -25.82
CA PHE A 46 -16.96 -13.31 -26.21
C PHE A 46 -17.75 -14.04 -25.12
N LEU A 47 -17.27 -14.00 -23.88
CA LEU A 47 -17.94 -14.63 -22.74
C LEU A 47 -19.34 -14.06 -22.55
N PHE A 48 -19.49 -12.74 -22.66
CA PHE A 48 -20.79 -12.08 -22.56
C PHE A 48 -21.67 -12.24 -23.79
N ALA A 49 -21.12 -12.54 -24.97
CA ALA A 49 -21.92 -12.87 -26.14
C ALA A 49 -22.54 -14.27 -26.03
N ILE A 50 -21.82 -15.22 -25.42
CA ILE A 50 -22.21 -16.64 -25.37
C ILE A 50 -23.00 -16.97 -24.10
N ALA A 51 -22.57 -16.48 -22.93
CA ALA A 51 -23.06 -16.91 -21.62
C ALA A 51 -23.75 -15.77 -20.84
N LYS A 52 -24.32 -14.78 -21.54
CA LYS A 52 -24.94 -13.59 -20.93
C LYS A 52 -25.93 -13.95 -19.82
N GLU A 53 -26.90 -14.79 -20.14
CA GLU A 53 -28.03 -15.10 -19.27
C GLU A 53 -27.58 -15.91 -18.05
N GLU A 54 -26.66 -16.84 -18.23
CA GLU A 54 -26.08 -17.66 -17.17
C GLU A 54 -25.28 -16.81 -16.17
N VAL A 55 -24.42 -15.91 -16.67
CA VAL A 55 -23.65 -15.00 -15.82
C VAL A 55 -24.57 -14.04 -15.06
N TYR A 56 -25.60 -13.52 -15.72
CA TYR A 56 -26.56 -12.63 -15.09
C TYR A 56 -27.37 -13.35 -13.99
N SER A 57 -27.82 -14.57 -14.27
CA SER A 57 -28.51 -15.45 -13.32
C SER A 57 -27.65 -15.69 -12.08
N ILE A 58 -26.38 -16.07 -12.25
CA ILE A 58 -25.46 -16.29 -11.14
C ILE A 58 -25.29 -15.01 -10.31
N LEU A 59 -24.98 -13.87 -10.94
CA LEU A 59 -24.75 -12.62 -10.21
C LEU A 59 -26.00 -12.10 -9.47
N LYS A 60 -27.19 -12.39 -9.98
CA LYS A 60 -28.46 -11.96 -9.37
C LYS A 60 -28.93 -12.89 -8.27
N ASN A 61 -28.74 -14.21 -8.44
CA ASN A 61 -29.22 -15.22 -7.51
C ASN A 61 -28.33 -15.36 -6.27
N TYR A 62 -27.02 -15.16 -6.44
CA TYR A 62 -26.10 -15.15 -5.31
C TYR A 62 -26.08 -13.77 -4.68
N ARG A 63 -26.28 -13.72 -3.36
CA ARG A 63 -26.25 -12.49 -2.58
C ARG A 63 -25.00 -12.45 -1.72
N MET A 64 -24.43 -11.26 -1.67
CA MET A 64 -23.33 -10.95 -0.76
C MET A 64 -23.95 -10.33 0.49
N TRP A 65 -23.74 -10.98 1.64
CA TRP A 65 -24.27 -10.56 2.94
C TRP A 65 -25.81 -10.47 3.03
N ASN A 66 -26.56 -11.20 2.20
CA ASN A 66 -28.04 -11.16 2.10
C ASN A 66 -28.68 -9.76 1.85
N LEU A 67 -27.88 -8.70 1.74
CA LEU A 67 -28.30 -7.31 1.57
C LEU A 67 -28.36 -6.89 0.09
N LEU A 68 -27.31 -7.21 -0.67
CA LEU A 68 -27.18 -6.87 -2.08
C LEU A 68 -26.84 -8.13 -2.88
N SER A 69 -27.44 -8.25 -4.06
CA SER A 69 -26.99 -9.22 -5.05
C SER A 69 -25.57 -8.88 -5.51
N TYR A 70 -24.78 -9.88 -5.92
CA TYR A 70 -23.48 -9.61 -6.55
C TYR A 70 -23.62 -8.72 -7.79
N PHE A 71 -24.77 -8.77 -8.44
CA PHE A 71 -25.15 -7.88 -9.53
C PHE A 71 -25.20 -6.41 -9.11
N GLU A 72 -25.94 -6.07 -8.04
CA GLU A 72 -26.04 -4.69 -7.53
C GLU A 72 -24.67 -4.16 -7.04
N LEU A 73 -23.89 -5.03 -6.39
CA LEU A 73 -22.53 -4.68 -5.98
C LEU A 73 -21.61 -4.41 -7.16
N ALA A 74 -21.67 -5.24 -8.20
CA ALA A 74 -20.90 -5.02 -9.42
C ALA A 74 -21.30 -3.70 -10.12
N GLN A 75 -22.59 -3.39 -10.15
CA GLN A 75 -23.09 -2.13 -10.72
C GLN A 75 -22.55 -0.88 -10.00
N LEU A 76 -22.30 -0.96 -8.70
CA LEU A 76 -21.76 0.16 -7.92
C LEU A 76 -20.23 0.20 -7.91
N LEU A 77 -19.59 -0.93 -7.66
CA LEU A 77 -18.14 -1.02 -7.49
C LEU A 77 -17.38 -0.86 -8.80
N VAL A 78 -17.87 -1.41 -9.91
CA VAL A 78 -17.15 -1.37 -11.19
C VAL A 78 -16.98 0.08 -11.69
N PRO A 79 -18.02 0.95 -11.68
CA PRO A 79 -17.85 2.37 -11.98
C PRO A 79 -16.94 3.10 -10.98
N ALA A 80 -17.02 2.78 -9.68
CA ALA A 80 -16.15 3.39 -8.67
C ALA A 80 -14.67 3.05 -8.90
N ILE A 81 -14.36 1.79 -9.21
CA ILE A 81 -13.01 1.33 -9.56
C ILE A 81 -12.52 2.02 -10.83
N LEU A 82 -13.39 2.21 -11.83
CA LEU A 82 -13.06 2.95 -13.05
C LEU A 82 -12.63 4.39 -12.73
N VAL A 83 -13.42 5.11 -11.94
CA VAL A 83 -13.10 6.50 -11.54
C VAL A 83 -11.79 6.55 -10.77
N LEU A 84 -11.64 5.72 -9.72
CA LEU A 84 -10.44 5.69 -8.89
C LEU A 84 -9.19 5.31 -9.70
N GLY A 85 -9.31 4.36 -10.62
CA GLY A 85 -8.22 3.93 -11.50
C GLY A 85 -7.73 5.04 -12.41
N ILE A 86 -8.63 5.79 -13.05
CA ILE A 86 -8.26 6.92 -13.92
C ILE A 86 -7.63 8.06 -13.10
N VAL A 87 -8.23 8.37 -11.95
CA VAL A 87 -7.69 9.40 -11.04
C VAL A 87 -6.27 9.02 -10.59
N TYR A 88 -6.05 7.77 -10.21
CA TYR A 88 -4.73 7.26 -9.85
C TYR A 88 -3.72 7.40 -10.99
N GLU A 89 -4.07 6.98 -12.21
CA GLU A 89 -3.21 7.10 -13.39
C GLU A 89 -2.89 8.56 -13.74
N ASN A 90 -3.85 9.46 -13.59
CA ASN A 90 -3.67 10.89 -13.89
C ASN A 90 -2.84 11.58 -12.81
N ILE A 91 -3.04 11.25 -11.53
CA ILE A 91 -2.18 11.69 -10.44
C ILE A 91 -0.76 11.18 -10.64
N TYR A 92 -0.58 9.93 -11.09
CA TYR A 92 0.75 9.39 -11.39
C TYR A 92 1.47 10.21 -12.46
N VAL A 93 0.78 10.55 -13.55
CA VAL A 93 1.31 11.40 -14.63
C VAL A 93 1.73 12.78 -14.14
N LEU A 94 0.92 13.41 -13.29
CA LEU A 94 1.21 14.71 -12.69
C LEU A 94 2.42 14.65 -11.74
N THR A 95 2.42 13.66 -10.85
CA THR A 95 3.41 13.52 -9.79
C THR A 95 4.79 13.13 -10.28
N THR A 96 4.87 12.50 -11.46
CA THR A 96 6.13 12.11 -12.12
C THR A 96 6.62 13.17 -13.14
N LYS A 97 5.89 14.29 -13.29
CA LYS A 97 6.21 15.35 -14.25
C LYS A 97 6.39 14.85 -15.70
N THR A 98 5.76 13.72 -16.04
CA THR A 98 5.89 13.05 -17.35
C THR A 98 5.57 13.98 -18.51
N MET A 99 4.61 14.89 -18.35
CA MET A 99 4.30 15.91 -19.36
C MET A 99 5.49 16.81 -19.68
N SER A 100 6.24 17.29 -18.67
CA SER A 100 7.44 18.10 -18.92
C SER A 100 8.56 17.31 -19.57
N THR A 101 8.74 16.04 -19.18
CA THR A 101 9.73 15.14 -19.80
C THR A 101 9.40 14.91 -21.27
N MET A 102 8.14 14.62 -21.57
CA MET A 102 7.67 14.40 -22.94
C MET A 102 7.79 15.66 -23.83
N LYS A 103 7.55 16.84 -23.27
CA LYS A 103 7.81 18.11 -23.96
C LYS A 103 9.28 18.29 -24.30
N LEU A 104 10.17 18.07 -23.32
CA LEU A 104 11.60 18.31 -23.48
C LEU A 104 12.25 17.32 -24.46
N PHE A 105 11.95 16.03 -24.34
CA PHE A 105 12.65 14.99 -25.11
C PHE A 105 11.99 14.64 -26.44
N PHE A 106 10.67 14.80 -26.55
CA PHE A 106 9.91 14.41 -27.74
C PHE A 106 9.19 15.58 -28.40
N ASN A 107 9.37 16.80 -27.91
CA ASN A 107 8.74 18.02 -28.45
C ASN A 107 7.21 17.86 -28.64
N ILE A 108 6.53 17.24 -27.66
CA ILE A 108 5.09 16.99 -27.69
C ILE A 108 4.33 18.22 -27.20
N SER A 109 3.36 18.69 -27.98
CA SER A 109 2.47 19.79 -27.55
C SER A 109 1.45 19.33 -26.51
N ASP A 110 0.85 20.26 -25.78
CA ASP A 110 -0.13 19.93 -24.72
C ASP A 110 -1.35 19.16 -25.25
N LYS A 111 -1.80 19.51 -26.45
CA LYS A 111 -2.92 18.84 -27.14
C LYS A 111 -2.56 17.42 -27.56
N GLU A 112 -1.36 17.23 -28.09
CA GLU A 112 -0.85 15.89 -28.43
C GLU A 112 -0.72 15.01 -27.19
N PHE A 113 -0.19 15.57 -26.09
CA PHE A 113 -0.05 14.84 -24.83
C PHE A 113 -1.41 14.42 -24.26
N PHE A 114 -2.42 15.30 -24.32
CA PHE A 114 -3.78 14.97 -23.92
C PHE A 114 -4.35 13.80 -24.74
N GLY A 115 -4.18 13.83 -26.07
CA GLY A 115 -4.62 12.74 -26.95
C GLY A 115 -3.93 11.40 -26.62
N ILE A 116 -2.62 11.43 -26.39
CA ILE A 116 -1.84 10.24 -26.01
C ILE A 116 -2.33 9.69 -24.65
N LEU A 117 -2.50 10.57 -23.65
CA LEU A 117 -2.97 10.18 -22.32
C LEU A 117 -4.38 9.58 -22.36
N LEU A 118 -5.26 10.17 -23.17
CA LEU A 118 -6.61 9.68 -23.38
C LEU A 118 -6.58 8.25 -23.96
N VAL A 119 -5.80 8.02 -25.02
CA VAL A 119 -5.65 6.69 -25.61
C VAL A 119 -5.06 5.69 -24.61
N LYS A 120 -4.05 6.09 -23.83
CA LYS A 120 -3.49 5.26 -22.74
C LYS A 120 -4.59 4.81 -21.78
N ASN A 121 -5.37 5.75 -21.25
CA ASN A 121 -6.40 5.47 -20.25
C ASN A 121 -7.54 4.62 -20.83
N PHE A 122 -7.93 4.83 -22.09
CA PHE A 122 -8.90 3.96 -22.77
C PHE A 122 -8.41 2.52 -22.90
N ILE A 123 -7.14 2.30 -23.27
CA ILE A 123 -6.57 0.95 -23.36
C ILE A 123 -6.61 0.26 -21.99
N ILE A 124 -6.15 0.95 -20.94
CA ILE A 124 -6.06 0.39 -19.57
C ILE A 124 -7.44 0.02 -19.03
N VAL A 125 -8.43 0.90 -19.23
CA VAL A 125 -9.78 0.76 -18.66
C VAL A 125 -10.71 -0.03 -19.59
N SER A 126 -10.27 -0.40 -20.79
CA SER A 126 -11.09 -1.13 -21.77
C SER A 126 -11.79 -2.38 -21.21
N PRO A 127 -11.19 -3.21 -20.33
CA PRO A 127 -11.89 -4.39 -19.82
C PRO A 127 -13.06 -3.99 -18.89
N LEU A 128 -12.88 -2.94 -18.09
CA LEU A 128 -13.92 -2.40 -17.22
C LEU A 128 -15.04 -1.74 -18.03
N LEU A 129 -14.70 -1.03 -19.11
CA LEU A 129 -15.71 -0.45 -20.02
C LEU A 129 -16.59 -1.52 -20.64
N VAL A 130 -16.01 -2.66 -21.04
CA VAL A 130 -16.79 -3.82 -21.55
C VAL A 130 -17.74 -4.33 -20.48
N ILE A 131 -17.28 -4.50 -19.23
CA ILE A 131 -18.11 -4.96 -18.11
C ILE A 131 -19.26 -3.98 -17.80
N ILE A 132 -18.99 -2.67 -17.76
CA ILE A 132 -20.02 -1.66 -17.49
C ILE A 132 -21.04 -1.62 -18.64
N SER A 133 -20.57 -1.64 -19.87
CA SER A 133 -21.43 -1.62 -21.07
C SER A 133 -22.31 -2.85 -21.17
N PHE A 134 -21.82 -4.00 -20.67
CA PHE A 134 -22.61 -5.22 -20.56
C PHE A 134 -23.80 -5.06 -19.59
N TYR A 135 -23.60 -4.42 -18.44
CA TYR A 135 -24.66 -4.19 -17.46
C TYR A 135 -25.64 -3.12 -17.90
N ASN A 136 -25.14 -2.02 -18.47
CA ASN A 136 -25.96 -0.94 -19.00
C ASN A 136 -25.15 -0.13 -20.03
N ILE A 137 -25.57 -0.18 -21.29
CA ILE A 137 -24.92 0.54 -22.40
C ILE A 137 -24.88 2.04 -22.14
N VAL A 138 -25.91 2.62 -21.52
CA VAL A 138 -25.96 4.05 -21.18
C VAL A 138 -24.88 4.39 -20.15
N LEU A 139 -24.72 3.58 -19.10
CA LEU A 139 -23.63 3.75 -18.13
C LEU A 139 -22.24 3.56 -18.77
N GLY A 140 -22.12 2.62 -19.71
CA GLY A 140 -20.90 2.44 -20.51
C GLY A 140 -20.53 3.71 -21.27
N SER A 141 -21.49 4.28 -22.01
CA SER A 141 -21.29 5.52 -22.75
C SER A 141 -20.97 6.71 -21.83
N PHE A 142 -21.68 6.84 -20.69
CA PHE A 142 -21.40 7.86 -19.70
C PHE A 142 -20.00 7.72 -19.09
N SER A 143 -19.56 6.50 -18.79
CA SER A 143 -18.21 6.24 -18.27
C SER A 143 -17.10 6.60 -19.26
N SER A 144 -17.36 6.46 -20.58
CA SER A 144 -16.43 6.92 -21.61
C SER A 144 -16.28 8.44 -21.66
N LEU A 145 -17.38 9.18 -21.45
CA LEU A 145 -17.37 10.63 -21.33
C LEU A 145 -16.68 11.08 -20.05
N LEU A 146 -16.88 10.34 -18.96
CA LEU A 146 -16.25 10.58 -17.67
C LEU A 146 -14.72 10.42 -17.75
N ILE A 147 -14.20 9.44 -18.51
CA ILE A 147 -12.76 9.31 -18.80
C ILE A 147 -12.21 10.60 -19.43
N LEU A 148 -12.92 11.17 -20.39
CA LEU A 148 -12.52 12.39 -21.08
C LEU A 148 -12.46 13.58 -20.11
N LEU A 149 -13.46 13.72 -19.23
CA LEU A 149 -13.50 14.77 -18.21
C LEU A 149 -12.39 14.62 -17.16
N LEU A 150 -12.17 13.40 -16.65
CA LEU A 150 -11.12 13.13 -15.66
C LEU A 150 -9.71 13.37 -16.22
N ASN A 151 -9.50 13.16 -17.52
CA ASN A 151 -8.25 13.51 -18.18
C ASN A 151 -8.03 15.03 -18.25
N GLY A 152 -9.12 15.82 -18.30
CA GLY A 152 -9.06 17.28 -18.21
C GLY A 152 -8.46 17.79 -16.90
N VAL A 153 -8.57 17.02 -15.80
CA VAL A 153 -8.02 17.39 -14.49
C VAL A 153 -6.50 17.58 -14.53
N VAL A 154 -5.78 16.82 -15.37
CA VAL A 154 -4.32 16.95 -15.57
C VAL A 154 -3.93 18.32 -16.14
N TYR A 155 -4.84 18.96 -16.87
CA TYR A 155 -4.63 20.27 -17.47
C TYR A 155 -4.89 21.42 -16.49
N PHE A 156 -5.85 21.23 -15.57
CA PHE A 156 -6.22 22.23 -14.57
C PHE A 156 -5.40 22.16 -13.26
N SER A 157 -4.60 21.12 -13.06
CA SER A 157 -3.86 20.88 -11.81
C SER A 157 -2.61 21.75 -11.59
N ASN A 158 -2.52 22.92 -12.23
CA ASN A 158 -1.62 24.01 -11.80
C ASN A 158 -2.07 24.66 -10.47
N ILE A 159 -2.99 24.04 -9.75
CA ILE A 159 -3.32 24.40 -8.37
C ILE A 159 -2.10 24.04 -7.52
N ARG A 160 -1.29 25.07 -7.21
CA ARG A 160 -0.28 25.03 -6.16
C ARG A 160 -0.97 24.58 -4.87
N LEU A 161 -0.84 23.29 -4.54
CA LEU A 161 -1.19 22.77 -3.22
C LEU A 161 -0.42 23.61 -2.20
N PHE A 162 -1.20 24.32 -1.38
CA PHE A 162 -0.75 25.24 -0.34
C PHE A 162 0.48 24.68 0.37
N SER A 163 1.61 25.37 0.24
CA SER A 163 2.74 25.15 1.13
C SER A 163 2.34 25.67 2.51
N LEU A 164 1.71 24.82 3.31
CA LEU A 164 1.46 25.09 4.72
C LEU A 164 2.82 25.17 5.42
N LYS A 165 3.40 26.37 5.47
CA LYS A 165 4.53 26.71 6.33
C LYS A 165 4.01 26.76 7.77
N HIS A 166 3.77 25.60 8.36
CA HIS A 166 3.56 25.51 9.80
C HIS A 166 4.92 25.44 10.50
N LYS A 167 5.07 26.26 11.56
CA LYS A 167 6.16 26.12 12.53
C LYS A 167 5.93 24.83 13.31
N THR A 168 6.33 23.70 12.73
CA THR A 168 6.30 22.41 13.41
C THR A 168 7.52 22.27 14.31
N SER A 169 7.43 21.42 15.33
CA SER A 169 8.58 21.01 16.14
C SER A 169 9.73 20.51 15.24
N TYR A 170 10.98 20.71 15.67
CA TYR A 170 12.19 20.34 14.92
C TYR A 170 12.19 18.87 14.45
N ASN A 171 11.59 17.96 15.22
CA ASN A 171 11.48 16.55 14.86
C ASN A 171 10.52 16.32 13.69
N LEU A 172 9.34 16.96 13.71
CA LEU A 172 8.37 16.86 12.63
C LEU A 172 8.86 17.56 11.37
N SER A 173 9.53 18.71 11.49
CA SER A 173 10.10 19.39 10.32
C SER A 173 11.15 18.53 9.63
N TYR A 174 11.98 17.82 10.39
CA TYR A 174 12.96 16.90 9.83
C TYR A 174 12.31 15.64 9.22
N ILE A 175 11.27 15.09 9.86
CA ILE A 175 10.53 13.97 9.26
C ILE A 175 9.95 14.40 7.90
N PHE A 176 9.33 15.58 7.82
CA PHE A 176 8.78 16.10 6.57
C PHE A 176 9.83 16.59 5.55
N SER A 177 11.10 16.72 5.93
CA SER A 177 12.18 16.92 4.95
C SER A 177 12.62 15.61 4.30
N VAL A 178 12.45 14.48 4.99
CA VAL A 178 12.80 13.14 4.47
C VAL A 178 11.62 12.48 3.74
N MET A 179 10.39 12.68 4.21
CA MET A 179 9.19 12.08 3.61
C MET A 179 8.12 13.12 3.28
N ASP A 180 7.53 12.98 2.10
CA ASP A 180 6.40 13.80 1.66
C ASP A 180 5.20 13.69 2.62
N ILE A 181 4.50 14.81 2.84
CA ILE A 181 3.26 14.86 3.65
C ILE A 181 2.21 13.85 3.17
N TRP A 182 2.10 13.65 1.86
CA TRP A 182 1.16 12.68 1.28
C TRP A 182 1.48 11.24 1.67
N VAL A 183 2.77 10.88 1.71
CA VAL A 183 3.23 9.54 2.11
C VAL A 183 2.98 9.35 3.60
N PHE A 184 3.29 10.37 4.40
CA PHE A 184 2.99 10.39 5.82
C PHE A 184 1.51 10.18 6.10
N LEU A 185 0.62 10.92 5.45
CA LEU A 185 -0.83 10.78 5.62
C LEU A 185 -1.36 9.43 5.12
N LYS A 186 -0.93 8.98 3.92
CA LYS A 186 -1.33 7.69 3.35
C LYS A 186 -1.00 6.54 4.30
N THR A 187 0.22 6.51 4.82
CA THR A 187 0.71 5.42 5.69
C THR A 187 0.09 5.46 7.07
N LEU A 188 -0.25 6.64 7.58
CA LEU A 188 -0.93 6.82 8.86
C LEU A 188 -2.43 6.45 8.77
N LEU A 189 -3.08 6.77 7.65
CA LEU A 189 -4.51 6.50 7.46
C LEU A 189 -4.81 5.05 7.05
N ALA A 190 -3.90 4.35 6.37
CA ALA A 190 -4.16 2.99 5.89
C ALA A 190 -4.54 1.99 7.02
N PRO A 191 -3.83 1.95 8.17
CA PRO A 191 -4.25 1.14 9.30
C PRO A 191 -5.61 1.56 9.85
N VAL A 192 -5.91 2.87 9.95
CA VAL A 192 -7.20 3.39 10.44
C VAL A 192 -8.37 3.01 9.52
N PHE A 193 -8.20 3.11 8.21
CA PHE A 193 -9.21 2.61 7.28
C PHE A 193 -9.44 1.10 7.43
N SER A 194 -8.36 0.35 7.64
CA SER A 194 -8.45 -1.09 7.86
C SER A 194 -9.19 -1.43 9.17
N THR A 195 -9.00 -0.64 10.23
CA THR A 195 -9.77 -0.81 11.48
C THR A 195 -11.25 -0.52 11.25
N ILE A 196 -11.60 0.55 10.53
CA ILE A 196 -13.00 0.90 10.20
C ILE A 196 -13.68 -0.24 9.40
N VAL A 197 -12.99 -0.79 8.41
CA VAL A 197 -13.52 -1.94 7.63
C VAL A 197 -13.74 -3.15 8.54
N PHE A 198 -12.81 -3.42 9.46
CA PHE A 198 -12.98 -4.49 10.44
C PHE A 198 -14.17 -4.25 11.38
N MET A 199 -14.35 -3.03 11.89
CA MET A 199 -15.50 -2.66 12.72
C MET A 199 -16.82 -2.90 11.98
N PHE A 200 -16.89 -2.50 10.72
CA PHE A 200 -18.05 -2.73 9.86
C PHE A 200 -18.33 -4.24 9.69
N MET A 201 -17.28 -5.02 9.37
CA MET A 201 -17.42 -6.47 9.23
C MET A 201 -17.87 -7.16 10.53
N LEU A 202 -17.40 -6.68 11.69
CA LEU A 202 -17.76 -7.23 12.99
C LEU A 202 -19.23 -6.97 13.36
N VAL A 203 -19.76 -5.77 13.04
CA VAL A 203 -21.17 -5.43 13.30
C VAL A 203 -22.12 -6.14 12.34
N PHE A 204 -21.81 -6.15 11.04
CA PHE A 204 -22.76 -6.57 10.01
C PHE A 204 -22.63 -8.03 9.59
N VAL A 205 -21.45 -8.66 9.78
CA VAL A 205 -21.22 -10.05 9.35
C VAL A 205 -20.36 -10.83 10.35
N PRO A 206 -20.75 -10.92 11.64
CA PRO A 206 -19.98 -11.59 12.68
C PRO A 206 -19.71 -13.08 12.37
N GLN A 207 -20.63 -13.73 11.65
CA GLN A 207 -20.51 -15.14 11.24
C GLN A 207 -19.35 -15.42 10.28
N LEU A 208 -18.94 -14.44 9.45
CA LEU A 208 -17.81 -14.60 8.51
C LEU A 208 -16.46 -14.63 9.24
N LEU A 209 -16.36 -13.92 10.37
CA LEU A 209 -15.12 -13.84 11.12
C LEU A 209 -14.91 -15.10 12.00
N LYS A 210 -15.94 -15.95 12.19
CA LYS A 210 -15.93 -17.14 13.06
C LYS A 210 -15.27 -16.86 14.42
N ILE A 211 -15.46 -15.65 14.96
CA ILE A 211 -14.91 -15.27 16.25
C ILE A 211 -15.88 -15.80 17.30
N GLU A 212 -15.59 -16.96 17.86
CA GLU A 212 -16.18 -17.36 19.14
C GLU A 212 -15.49 -16.52 20.22
N ILE A 213 -16.17 -15.48 20.70
CA ILE A 213 -15.63 -14.46 21.63
C ILE A 213 -15.53 -14.99 23.08
N THR A 214 -15.83 -16.27 23.30
CA THR A 214 -16.03 -16.83 24.64
C THR A 214 -14.71 -17.08 25.39
N HIS A 215 -13.59 -17.33 24.70
CA HIS A 215 -12.29 -17.57 25.33
C HIS A 215 -11.27 -16.46 25.06
N ASN A 216 -10.51 -16.10 26.11
CA ASN A 216 -9.45 -15.07 26.04
C ASN A 216 -8.36 -15.38 25.01
N ILE A 217 -8.09 -16.66 24.74
CA ILE A 217 -7.14 -17.12 23.70
C ILE A 217 -7.65 -16.76 22.30
N ASP A 218 -8.95 -16.91 22.06
CA ASP A 218 -9.57 -16.60 20.77
C ASP A 218 -9.55 -15.08 20.52
N ILE A 219 -9.77 -14.27 21.55
CA ILE A 219 -9.62 -12.81 21.49
C ILE A 219 -8.18 -12.42 21.14
N LEU A 220 -7.18 -13.05 21.76
CA LEU A 220 -5.78 -12.76 21.46
C LEU A 220 -5.41 -13.18 20.02
N SER A 221 -5.85 -14.35 19.57
CA SER A 221 -5.56 -14.85 18.22
C SER A 221 -6.21 -14.00 17.13
N THR A 222 -7.43 -13.53 17.37
CA THR A 222 -8.17 -12.66 16.44
C THR A 222 -7.60 -11.25 16.41
N ALA A 223 -7.13 -10.75 17.55
CA ALA A 223 -6.37 -9.50 17.64
C ALA A 223 -5.03 -9.57 16.88
N LEU A 224 -4.33 -10.70 16.98
CA LEU A 224 -3.10 -10.94 16.22
C LEU A 224 -3.37 -10.96 14.72
N PHE A 225 -4.38 -11.72 14.29
CA PHE A 225 -4.76 -11.79 12.88
C PHE A 225 -5.17 -10.42 12.33
N SER A 226 -6.12 -9.76 12.98
CA SER A 226 -6.59 -8.43 12.57
C SER A 226 -5.46 -7.38 12.60
N GLY A 227 -4.60 -7.42 13.62
CA GLY A 227 -3.41 -6.57 13.70
C GLY A 227 -2.45 -6.75 12.52
N THR A 228 -2.22 -7.98 12.04
CA THR A 228 -1.38 -8.19 10.84
C THR A 228 -2.01 -7.61 9.57
N VAL A 229 -3.35 -7.58 9.49
CA VAL A 229 -4.06 -6.93 8.38
C VAL A 229 -3.93 -5.41 8.48
N PHE A 230 -4.10 -4.83 9.68
CA PHE A 230 -4.02 -3.39 9.90
C PHE A 230 -2.62 -2.83 9.60
N PHE A 231 -1.58 -3.54 10.06
CA PHE A 231 -0.18 -3.10 9.98
C PHE A 231 0.62 -3.78 8.88
N GLY A 232 -0.03 -4.55 8.00
CA GLY A 232 0.62 -5.27 6.90
C GLY A 232 1.18 -4.36 5.81
N SER A 233 0.66 -3.13 5.69
CA SER A 233 1.18 -2.12 4.77
C SER A 233 2.49 -1.50 5.29
N ARG A 234 3.33 -0.99 4.37
CA ARG A 234 4.60 -0.32 4.72
C ARG A 234 4.32 0.86 5.67
N GLY A 235 4.92 0.82 6.86
CA GLY A 235 4.70 1.82 7.91
C GLY A 235 5.61 3.04 7.79
N LEU A 236 5.33 4.06 8.61
CA LEU A 236 6.10 5.32 8.66
C LEU A 236 7.60 5.10 8.88
N ASN A 237 7.95 4.18 9.79
CA ASN A 237 9.33 3.83 10.09
C ASN A 237 10.07 3.28 8.86
N PHE A 238 9.40 2.48 8.03
CA PHE A 238 9.98 1.94 6.81
C PHE A 238 10.34 3.07 5.84
N TYR A 239 9.41 3.98 5.55
CA TYR A 239 9.67 5.12 4.66
C TYR A 239 10.73 6.05 5.21
N PHE A 240 10.69 6.36 6.51
CA PHE A 240 11.70 7.21 7.14
C PHE A 240 13.11 6.62 6.98
N LEU A 241 13.29 5.33 7.31
CA LEU A 241 14.61 4.70 7.28
C LEU A 241 15.14 4.46 5.86
N SER A 242 14.26 4.17 4.91
CA SER A 242 14.64 3.89 3.51
C SER A 242 14.94 5.14 2.70
N LEU A 243 14.26 6.27 2.98
CA LEU A 243 14.45 7.54 2.27
C LEU A 243 15.48 8.46 2.93
N ASN A 244 15.90 8.18 4.17
CA ASN A 244 16.84 9.06 4.86
C ASN A 244 18.26 8.91 4.31
N LYS A 245 18.69 9.95 3.60
CA LYS A 245 20.04 10.09 3.01
C LYS A 245 20.96 10.98 3.83
N ASP A 246 20.46 11.66 4.85
CA ASP A 246 21.23 12.67 5.57
C ASP A 246 22.12 12.07 6.65
N LEU A 247 21.92 10.80 6.99
CA LEU A 247 22.60 10.11 8.09
C LEU A 247 24.14 10.19 8.02
N PRO A 248 24.81 10.05 6.84
CA PRO A 248 26.25 10.23 6.76
C PRO A 248 26.70 11.69 7.04
N TYR A 249 25.90 12.67 6.63
CA TYR A 249 26.18 14.09 6.91
C TYR A 249 25.97 14.41 8.39
N LEU A 250 24.94 13.84 9.02
CA LEU A 250 24.71 13.95 10.46
C LEU A 250 25.86 13.31 11.26
N GLN A 251 26.40 12.19 10.77
CA GLN A 251 27.59 11.56 11.34
C GLN A 251 28.83 12.46 11.23
N ALA A 252 29.03 13.11 10.09
CA ALA A 252 30.14 14.05 9.88
C ALA A 252 30.08 15.27 10.82
N ILE A 253 28.87 15.71 11.17
CA ILE A 253 28.62 16.80 12.14
C ILE A 253 28.70 16.29 13.60
N GLN A 254 29.12 15.05 13.82
CA GLN A 254 29.27 14.42 15.15
C GLN A 254 27.96 14.31 15.95
N ILE A 255 26.81 14.24 15.27
CA ILE A 255 25.53 13.96 15.92
C ILE A 255 25.48 12.47 16.28
N ASP A 256 25.04 12.15 17.51
CA ASP A 256 24.81 10.77 17.92
C ASP A 256 23.64 10.15 17.16
N LEU A 257 23.97 9.46 16.06
CA LEU A 257 23.01 8.78 15.19
C LEU A 257 22.12 7.80 15.96
N LYS A 258 22.64 7.14 17.01
CA LYS A 258 21.88 6.14 17.76
C LYS A 258 20.72 6.80 18.49
N ASN A 259 20.98 7.90 19.19
CA ASN A 259 19.93 8.67 19.85
C ASN A 259 19.02 9.38 18.85
N PHE A 260 19.58 9.92 17.76
CA PHE A 260 18.83 10.59 16.70
C PHE A 260 17.77 9.69 16.06
N ILE A 261 18.16 8.47 15.67
CA ILE A 261 17.26 7.47 15.06
C ILE A 261 16.27 6.97 16.11
N LYS A 262 16.74 6.65 17.33
CA LYS A 262 15.88 6.11 18.40
C LYS A 262 14.69 7.02 18.71
N VAL A 263 14.92 8.33 18.86
CA VAL A 263 13.85 9.28 19.17
C VAL A 263 12.81 9.34 18.06
N ARG A 264 13.24 9.39 16.79
CA ARG A 264 12.34 9.52 15.64
C ARG A 264 11.58 8.23 15.33
N VAL A 265 12.26 7.09 15.31
CA VAL A 265 11.62 5.78 15.14
C VAL A 265 10.66 5.50 16.29
N GLY A 266 11.02 5.86 17.52
CA GLY A 266 10.12 5.75 18.67
C GLY A 266 8.86 6.60 18.50
N PHE A 267 9.01 7.88 18.13
CA PHE A 267 7.89 8.79 17.88
C PHE A 267 6.96 8.28 16.77
N LEU A 268 7.52 7.90 15.62
CA LEU A 268 6.77 7.36 14.49
C LEU A 268 6.04 6.07 14.86
N SER A 269 6.66 5.21 15.67
CA SER A 269 6.03 3.97 16.16
C SER A 269 4.83 4.25 17.04
N ILE A 270 4.94 5.19 17.99
CA ILE A 270 3.85 5.57 18.90
C ILE A 270 2.64 6.07 18.11
N ILE A 271 2.86 6.93 17.12
CA ILE A 271 1.77 7.47 16.29
C ILE A 271 1.13 6.36 15.45
N SER A 272 1.94 5.53 14.80
CA SER A 272 1.45 4.50 13.89
C SER A 272 0.59 3.43 14.58
N TRP A 273 0.91 3.07 15.83
CA TRP A 273 0.10 2.14 16.63
C TRP A 273 -1.05 2.85 17.36
N GLY A 274 -0.79 4.02 17.92
CA GLY A 274 -1.71 4.72 18.82
C GLY A 274 -3.02 5.12 18.14
N LEU A 275 -2.97 5.62 16.90
CA LEU A 275 -4.17 6.06 16.18
C LEU A 275 -5.16 4.90 15.89
N PRO A 276 -4.73 3.77 15.29
CA PRO A 276 -5.58 2.58 15.17
C PRO A 276 -6.06 2.03 16.52
N ALA A 277 -5.19 1.99 17.53
CA ALA A 277 -5.55 1.51 18.87
C ALA A 277 -6.70 2.32 19.48
N VAL A 278 -6.63 3.66 19.44
CA VAL A 278 -7.68 4.54 19.95
C VAL A 278 -8.99 4.34 19.19
N SER A 279 -8.94 4.17 17.85
CA SER A 279 -10.16 3.93 17.07
C SER A 279 -10.85 2.64 17.51
N ILE A 280 -10.09 1.57 17.73
CA ILE A 280 -10.60 0.25 18.10
C ILE A 280 -11.10 0.21 19.54
N THR A 281 -10.44 0.89 20.48
CA THR A 281 -10.92 0.92 21.87
C THR A 281 -12.30 1.55 21.98
N ILE A 282 -12.52 2.68 21.29
CA ILE A 282 -13.83 3.37 21.29
C ILE A 282 -14.90 2.44 20.74
N PHE A 283 -14.60 1.72 19.65
CA PHE A 283 -15.53 0.78 19.04
C PHE A 283 -15.82 -0.44 19.93
N LEU A 284 -14.79 -1.11 20.47
CA LEU A 284 -15.01 -2.29 21.32
C LEU A 284 -15.77 -1.93 22.59
N TRP A 285 -15.55 -0.72 23.12
CA TRP A 285 -16.33 -0.21 24.24
C TRP A 285 -17.80 0.03 23.85
N TYR A 286 -18.06 0.57 22.65
CA TYR A 286 -19.41 0.71 22.10
C TYR A 286 -20.14 -0.63 21.92
N VAL A 287 -19.41 -1.69 21.50
CA VAL A 287 -19.94 -3.07 21.37
C VAL A 287 -20.05 -3.79 22.73
N GLN A 288 -19.81 -3.09 23.85
CA GLN A 288 -19.96 -3.60 25.23
C GLN A 288 -18.97 -4.72 25.61
N TYR A 289 -17.77 -4.74 25.04
CA TYR A 289 -16.70 -5.62 25.53
C TYR A 289 -16.23 -5.20 26.92
N SER A 290 -15.84 -6.17 27.76
CA SER A 290 -15.26 -5.87 29.07
C SER A 290 -13.86 -5.25 28.95
N ILE A 291 -13.45 -4.48 29.95
CA ILE A 291 -12.12 -3.83 29.99
C ILE A 291 -10.99 -4.85 29.81
N LEU A 292 -11.13 -6.04 30.39
CA LEU A 292 -10.16 -7.13 30.28
C LEU A 292 -10.08 -7.69 28.86
N GLN A 293 -11.21 -7.82 28.17
CA GLN A 293 -11.21 -8.28 26.77
C GLN A 293 -10.61 -7.22 25.83
N ILE A 294 -10.90 -5.93 26.07
CA ILE A 294 -10.31 -4.81 25.32
C ILE A 294 -8.79 -4.78 25.51
N SER A 295 -8.29 -4.95 26.74
CA SER A 295 -6.85 -4.94 27.00
C SER A 295 -6.12 -6.12 26.35
N ILE A 296 -6.72 -7.31 26.36
CA ILE A 296 -6.20 -8.49 25.63
C ILE A 296 -6.17 -8.24 24.12
N PHE A 297 -7.21 -7.61 23.57
CA PHE A 297 -7.27 -7.30 22.15
C PHE A 297 -6.18 -6.29 21.76
N LEU A 298 -5.99 -5.22 22.54
CA LEU A 298 -4.92 -4.25 22.32
C LEU A 298 -3.53 -4.86 22.43
N LEU A 299 -3.34 -5.80 23.35
CA LEU A 299 -2.09 -6.54 23.51
C LEU A 299 -1.79 -7.38 22.25
N GLY A 300 -2.79 -8.10 21.73
CA GLY A 300 -2.65 -8.86 20.48
C GLY A 300 -2.34 -7.96 19.28
N MET A 301 -2.98 -6.80 19.18
CA MET A 301 -2.66 -5.80 18.16
C MET A 301 -1.23 -5.26 18.29
N LEU A 302 -0.77 -4.98 19.52
CA LEU A 302 0.59 -4.52 19.77
C LEU A 302 1.61 -5.58 19.35
N PHE A 303 1.36 -6.84 19.68
CA PHE A 303 2.17 -7.98 19.24
C PHE A 303 2.26 -8.06 17.72
N ALA A 304 1.13 -7.99 17.02
CA ALA A 304 1.11 -7.98 15.57
C ALA A 304 1.87 -6.77 14.98
N TYR A 305 1.69 -5.59 15.55
CA TYR A 305 2.40 -4.38 15.14
C TYR A 305 3.92 -4.54 15.27
N LEU A 306 4.42 -5.03 16.42
CA LEU A 306 5.85 -5.25 16.64
C LEU A 306 6.44 -6.28 15.66
N LEU A 307 5.70 -7.35 15.37
CA LEU A 307 6.10 -8.34 14.37
C LEU A 307 6.17 -7.72 12.96
N CYS A 308 5.12 -7.02 12.52
CA CYS A 308 5.14 -6.31 11.23
C CYS A 308 6.30 -5.31 11.17
N GLN A 309 6.52 -4.54 12.22
CA GLN A 309 7.59 -3.54 12.29
C GLN A 309 8.99 -4.18 12.24
N SER A 310 9.19 -5.35 12.85
CA SER A 310 10.46 -6.09 12.79
C SER A 310 10.82 -6.51 11.37
N THR A 311 9.83 -6.97 10.59
CA THR A 311 10.02 -7.34 9.18
C THR A 311 10.31 -6.11 8.33
N GLN A 312 9.62 -5.01 8.60
CA GLN A 312 9.83 -3.73 7.92
C GLN A 312 11.22 -3.14 8.18
N PHE A 313 11.83 -3.35 9.35
CA PHE A 313 13.20 -2.92 9.59
C PHE A 313 14.20 -3.64 8.70
N ILE A 314 14.03 -4.95 8.49
CA ILE A 314 14.88 -5.73 7.57
C ILE A 314 14.68 -5.25 6.13
N GLU A 315 13.44 -5.00 5.73
CA GLU A 315 13.13 -4.48 4.40
C GLU A 315 13.72 -3.09 4.17
N ALA A 316 13.63 -2.19 5.15
CA ALA A 316 14.20 -0.86 5.04
C ALA A 316 15.71 -0.91 4.75
N LEU A 317 16.45 -1.84 5.37
CA LEU A 317 17.87 -2.04 5.09
C LEU A 317 18.14 -2.46 3.64
N ILE A 318 17.31 -3.36 3.10
CA ILE A 318 17.45 -3.83 1.71
C ILE A 318 17.17 -2.67 0.75
N PHE A 319 16.08 -1.93 0.97
CA PHE A 319 15.70 -0.81 0.11
C PHE A 319 16.68 0.36 0.19
N LYS A 320 17.32 0.56 1.35
CA LYS A 320 18.32 1.62 1.53
C LYS A 320 19.54 1.44 0.62
N GLN A 321 19.88 0.21 0.22
CA GLN A 321 20.99 -0.06 -0.70
C GLN A 321 20.79 0.53 -2.11
N TYR A 322 19.54 0.81 -2.50
CA TYR A 322 19.20 1.30 -3.84
C TYR A 322 19.08 2.82 -3.92
N GLU A 323 19.28 3.55 -2.81
CA GLU A 323 19.36 5.02 -2.76
C GLU A 323 18.21 5.80 -3.45
N PHE A 324 16.96 5.33 -3.30
CA PHE A 324 15.77 5.96 -3.89
C PHE A 324 15.67 7.46 -3.58
N LYS A 325 15.32 8.29 -4.58
CA LYS A 325 15.15 9.73 -4.40
C LYS A 325 13.84 10.07 -3.70
N ASP A 326 12.76 9.44 -4.14
CA ASP A 326 11.41 9.74 -3.67
C ASP A 326 10.69 8.47 -3.20
N ALA A 327 9.73 8.63 -2.30
CA ALA A 327 8.83 7.56 -1.86
C ALA A 327 8.09 6.86 -3.01
N LYS A 328 7.88 7.56 -4.13
CA LYS A 328 7.22 7.02 -5.34
C LYS A 328 8.09 6.01 -6.06
N GLU A 329 9.40 6.27 -6.17
CA GLU A 329 10.34 5.31 -6.76
C GLU A 329 10.39 4.05 -5.90
N LEU A 330 10.42 4.23 -4.58
CA LEU A 330 10.41 3.15 -3.62
C LEU A 330 9.10 2.33 -3.62
N ASP A 331 7.94 2.96 -3.87
CA ASP A 331 6.66 2.26 -4.02
C ASP A 331 6.55 1.50 -5.35
N ALA A 332 7.13 2.03 -6.43
CA ALA A 332 7.16 1.37 -7.73
C ALA A 332 8.20 0.25 -7.81
N PHE A 333 9.21 0.27 -6.92
CA PHE A 333 10.30 -0.70 -6.97
C PHE A 333 9.87 -2.10 -6.52
N SER A 334 10.04 -3.06 -7.43
CA SER A 334 9.79 -4.47 -7.17
C SER A 334 11.09 -5.20 -6.83
N LEU A 335 11.16 -5.79 -5.64
CA LEU A 335 12.29 -6.64 -5.28
C LEU A 335 12.37 -7.88 -6.20
N PRO A 336 13.59 -8.37 -6.49
CA PRO A 336 13.80 -9.65 -7.15
C PRO A 336 13.05 -10.79 -6.44
N ILE A 337 12.57 -11.77 -7.21
CA ILE A 337 11.73 -12.86 -6.70
C ILE A 337 12.41 -13.61 -5.56
N LYS A 338 13.72 -13.89 -5.67
CA LYS A 338 14.50 -14.58 -4.64
C LYS A 338 14.45 -13.84 -3.30
N THR A 339 14.70 -12.53 -3.31
CA THR A 339 14.64 -11.67 -2.11
C THR A 339 13.23 -11.59 -1.55
N ARG A 340 12.22 -11.55 -2.44
CA ARG A 340 10.81 -11.55 -2.05
C ARG A 340 10.41 -12.84 -1.32
N VAL A 341 10.83 -14.01 -1.81
CA VAL A 341 10.58 -15.31 -1.16
C VAL A 341 11.23 -15.37 0.22
N ILE A 342 12.48 -14.90 0.36
CA ILE A 342 13.16 -14.85 1.67
C ILE A 342 12.38 -13.96 2.65
N LEU A 343 11.93 -12.78 2.22
CA LEU A 343 11.12 -11.89 3.05
C LEU A 343 9.78 -12.50 3.45
N TYR A 344 9.13 -13.26 2.56
CA TYR A 344 7.91 -14.00 2.93
C TYR A 344 8.16 -15.01 4.05
N PHE A 345 9.26 -15.77 4.00
CA PHE A 345 9.61 -16.70 5.09
C PHE A 345 9.92 -15.96 6.40
N VAL A 346 10.68 -14.86 6.33
CA VAL A 346 10.98 -14.02 7.50
C VAL A 346 9.71 -13.44 8.12
N ARG A 347 8.69 -13.11 7.30
CA ARG A 347 7.38 -12.64 7.75
C ARG A 347 6.50 -13.74 8.35
N LEU A 348 6.57 -14.96 7.82
CA LEU A 348 5.71 -16.08 8.21
C LEU A 348 6.16 -16.79 9.49
N ILE A 349 7.47 -16.95 9.69
CA ILE A 349 8.02 -17.71 10.84
C ILE A 349 7.51 -17.18 12.19
N PRO A 350 7.55 -15.85 12.46
CA PRO A 350 7.08 -15.34 13.75
C PRO A 350 5.59 -15.57 14.00
N VAL A 351 4.77 -15.51 12.94
CA VAL A 351 3.32 -15.74 13.02
C VAL A 351 3.03 -17.22 13.28
N LEU A 352 3.73 -18.12 12.61
CA LEU A 352 3.58 -19.57 12.80
C LEU A 352 3.95 -19.99 14.23
N VAL A 353 5.01 -19.42 14.80
CA VAL A 353 5.43 -19.73 16.18
C VAL A 353 4.38 -19.27 17.19
N VAL A 354 3.78 -18.09 17.01
CA VAL A 354 2.69 -17.61 17.88
C VAL A 354 1.45 -18.48 17.76
N LEU A 355 1.10 -18.92 16.55
CA LEU A 355 -0.03 -19.85 16.34
C LEU A 355 0.22 -21.21 16.97
N LEU A 356 1.46 -21.72 16.88
CA LEU A 356 1.85 -22.98 17.52
C LEU A 356 1.75 -22.91 19.05
N PHE A 357 2.23 -21.82 19.66
CA PHE A 357 2.05 -21.61 21.10
C PHE A 357 0.57 -21.64 21.49
N ASN A 358 -0.27 -20.93 20.74
CA ASN A 358 -1.71 -20.82 21.03
C ASN A 358 -2.48 -22.15 20.86
N GLN A 359 -1.88 -23.18 20.24
CA GLN A 359 -2.47 -24.51 20.07
C GLN A 359 -2.05 -25.51 21.17
N ILE A 360 -1.11 -25.16 22.06
CA ILE A 360 -0.65 -26.06 23.12
C ILE A 360 -1.74 -26.19 24.20
N ARG A 361 -2.42 -27.35 24.22
CA ARG A 361 -3.43 -27.67 25.24
C ARG A 361 -2.75 -27.85 26.61
N GLY A 362 -3.31 -27.23 27.65
CA GLY A 362 -2.87 -27.39 29.04
C GLY A 362 -1.96 -26.29 29.61
N ILE A 363 -1.68 -25.23 28.84
CA ILE A 363 -0.97 -24.05 29.33
C ILE A 363 -1.98 -22.95 29.69
N ASP A 364 -1.84 -22.36 30.87
CA ASP A 364 -2.66 -21.21 31.30
C ASP A 364 -2.47 -20.01 30.36
N PHE A 365 -3.55 -19.28 30.10
CA PHE A 365 -3.55 -18.09 29.23
C PHE A 365 -2.47 -17.06 29.62
N MET A 366 -2.22 -16.86 30.91
CA MET A 366 -1.21 -15.90 31.38
C MET A 366 0.22 -16.33 31.02
N VAL A 367 0.49 -17.64 31.10
CA VAL A 367 1.79 -18.20 30.71
C VAL A 367 1.98 -18.07 29.19
N LEU A 368 0.93 -18.34 28.43
CA LEU A 368 0.90 -18.17 26.97
C LEU A 368 1.16 -16.71 26.56
N ALA A 369 0.46 -15.76 27.18
CA ALA A 369 0.61 -14.33 26.91
C ALA A 369 2.04 -13.86 27.24
N LEU A 370 2.64 -14.35 28.33
CA LEU A 370 4.00 -14.04 28.72
C LEU A 370 5.04 -14.62 27.75
N LEU A 371 4.87 -15.87 27.30
CA LEU A 371 5.73 -16.49 26.30
C LEU A 371 5.71 -15.72 24.98
N ASN A 372 4.50 -15.36 24.50
CA ASN A 372 4.34 -14.53 23.31
C ASN A 372 5.00 -13.15 23.50
N ALA A 373 4.85 -12.52 24.67
CA ALA A 373 5.51 -11.25 24.96
C ALA A 373 7.04 -11.35 24.89
N VAL A 374 7.64 -12.36 25.53
CA VAL A 374 9.10 -12.57 25.53
C VAL A 374 9.61 -12.85 24.12
N TYR A 375 8.92 -13.72 23.37
CA TYR A 375 9.31 -14.07 22.01
C TYR A 375 9.30 -12.86 21.06
N ILE A 376 8.20 -12.10 21.05
CA ILE A 376 8.01 -10.97 20.15
C ILE A 376 8.95 -9.82 20.52
N THR A 377 9.13 -9.55 21.81
CA THR A 377 10.09 -8.53 22.27
C THR A 377 11.52 -8.90 21.88
N ALA A 378 11.91 -10.17 21.97
CA ALA A 378 13.22 -10.63 21.52
C ALA A 378 13.42 -10.41 20.01
N ILE A 379 12.43 -10.77 19.16
CA ILE A 379 12.49 -10.54 17.71
C ILE A 379 12.57 -9.05 17.38
N PHE A 380 11.71 -8.24 18.00
CA PHE A 380 11.69 -6.80 17.76
C PHE A 380 13.01 -6.15 18.17
N TYR A 381 13.54 -6.50 19.34
CA TYR A 381 14.80 -5.94 19.83
C TYR A 381 15.99 -6.35 18.96
N THR A 382 16.07 -7.62 18.58
CA THR A 382 17.16 -8.14 17.73
C THR A 382 17.12 -7.51 16.34
N SER A 383 15.96 -7.44 15.70
CA SER A 383 15.78 -6.77 14.40
C SER A 383 16.09 -5.28 14.45
N TYR A 384 15.64 -4.57 15.49
CA TYR A 384 15.96 -3.16 15.69
C TYR A 384 17.47 -2.93 15.88
N ARG A 385 18.14 -3.74 16.70
CA ARG A 385 19.59 -3.65 16.92
C ARG A 385 20.38 -3.96 15.65
N TYR A 386 19.95 -4.97 14.90
CA TYR A 386 20.54 -5.31 13.61
C TYR A 386 20.40 -4.17 12.60
N MET A 387 19.20 -3.60 12.49
CA MET A 387 18.93 -2.42 11.65
C MET A 387 19.82 -1.24 12.03
N LEU A 388 19.88 -0.89 13.31
CA LEU A 388 20.68 0.23 13.78
C LEU A 388 22.19 0.02 13.52
N SER A 389 22.70 -1.18 13.75
CA SER A 389 24.11 -1.49 13.47
C SER A 389 24.44 -1.38 11.97
N ASN A 390 23.55 -1.85 11.09
CA ASN A 390 23.84 -1.86 9.65
C ASN A 390 23.64 -0.50 8.99
N ILE A 391 22.68 0.30 9.48
CA ILE A 391 22.54 1.70 9.05
C ILE A 391 23.80 2.48 9.41
N ILE A 392 24.33 2.32 10.63
CA ILE A 392 25.52 3.04 11.07
C ILE A 392 26.80 2.52 10.35
N LYS A 393 26.93 1.20 10.13
CA LYS A 393 28.13 0.62 9.49
C LYS A 393 28.15 0.78 7.97
N GLY A 394 27.00 0.77 7.30
CA GLY A 394 26.88 0.89 5.85
C GLY A 394 27.34 2.26 5.31
N GLU A 395 27.45 3.26 6.18
CA GLU A 395 27.71 4.65 5.83
C GLU A 395 29.19 5.06 5.94
N ASN A 396 30.09 4.15 6.30
CA ASN A 396 31.55 4.37 6.27
C ASN A 396 32.13 4.47 4.83
N ARG A 397 31.28 4.49 3.80
CA ARG A 397 31.67 4.60 2.38
C ARG A 397 31.46 6.01 1.79
N VAL A 398 31.48 7.06 2.61
CA VAL A 398 31.54 8.42 2.08
C VAL A 398 32.99 8.76 1.73
N HIS A 399 33.32 8.63 0.45
CA HIS A 399 34.52 9.27 -0.08
C HIS A 399 34.24 10.76 -0.21
N PHE A 400 34.80 11.56 0.70
CA PHE A 400 34.89 12.99 0.48
C PHE A 400 35.79 13.24 -0.73
N ILE A 401 35.25 13.83 -1.78
CA ILE A 401 36.05 14.47 -2.81
C ILE A 401 36.55 15.76 -2.14
N TYR A 402 37.84 15.78 -1.80
CA TYR A 402 38.54 16.97 -1.31
C TYR A 402 38.68 18.02 -2.40
#